data_AF-A0A6G9SC00-F1
#
_entry.id   AF-A0A6G9SC00-F1
#
_cell.length_a   1.000
_cell.length_b   1.000
_cell.length_c   1.000
_cell.angle_alpha   90.00
_cell.angle_beta   90.00
_cell.angle_gamma   90.00
#
_symmetry.space_group_name_H-M   'P 1'
#
loop_
_entity.id
_entity.type
_entity.pdbx_description
1 polymer ?
#
loop_
_entity_poly.entity_id
_entity_poly.type
_entity_poly.pdbx_seq_one_letter_code
_entity_poly.pdbx_strand_id
1 'polypeptide(L)'
;MSNEIKNIAAVELSEDELDNVAGGFGGIVLGGGQTLSLGTDSTFQQKNLAVGQQTFAGPGGAGTTTLVNAQEIFSNAGQGLFVGN
;
A
#
# COMPACT_ATOMS: atom_id res chain seq x y z
N MET A 1 22.24 12.03 37.86
CA MET A 1 21.20 12.79 37.13
C MET A 1 19.92 11.97 37.23
N SER A 2 18.82 12.55 37.70
CA SER A 2 17.51 11.89 37.62
C SER A 2 16.95 12.13 36.22
N ASN A 3 16.62 11.07 35.50
CA ASN A 3 15.96 11.16 34.19
C ASN A 3 14.44 11.19 34.37
N GLU A 4 13.96 12.11 35.20
CA GLU A 4 12.53 12.39 35.29
C GLU A 4 12.08 13.10 34.01
N ILE A 5 11.26 12.40 33.23
CA ILE A 5 10.52 12.99 32.11
C ILE A 5 9.61 14.06 32.71
N LYS A 6 9.89 15.32 32.45
CA LYS A 6 9.04 16.44 32.89
C LYS A 6 7.71 16.37 32.15
N ASN A 7 6.71 15.72 32.76
CA ASN A 7 5.36 15.65 32.24
C ASN A 7 4.69 17.03 32.32
N ILE A 8 4.91 17.86 31.29
CA ILE A 8 4.39 19.23 31.20
C ILE A 8 3.10 19.29 30.33
N ALA A 9 2.73 18.20 29.64
CA ALA A 9 1.56 18.18 28.76
C ALA A 9 0.96 16.79 28.43
N ALA A 10 1.40 15.69 29.05
CA ALA A 10 0.74 14.39 28.86
C ALA A 10 -0.43 14.27 29.83
N VAL A 11 -1.64 14.30 29.29
CA VAL A 11 -2.86 13.90 30.00
C VAL A 11 -2.79 12.40 30.22
N GLU A 12 -2.83 11.97 31.48
CA GLU A 12 -2.94 10.56 31.83
C GLU A 12 -4.34 10.07 31.45
N LEU A 13 -4.38 9.09 30.54
CA LEU A 13 -5.62 8.41 30.14
C LEU A 13 -6.01 7.41 31.23
N SER A 14 -7.31 7.27 31.48
CA SER A 14 -7.84 6.15 32.27
C SER A 14 -7.62 4.81 31.55
N GLU A 15 -7.69 3.69 32.27
CA GLU A 15 -7.58 2.35 31.69
C GLU A 15 -8.64 2.13 30.58
N ASP A 16 -9.84 2.67 30.77
CA ASP A 16 -10.95 2.64 29.80
C ASP A 16 -10.64 3.46 28.53
N GLU A 17 -9.87 4.54 28.63
CA GLU A 17 -9.41 5.35 27.49
C GLU A 17 -8.19 4.71 26.81
N LEU A 18 -7.34 4.00 27.56
CA LEU A 18 -6.22 3.21 27.03
C LEU A 18 -6.71 2.07 26.12
N ASP A 19 -7.78 1.38 26.49
CA ASP A 19 -8.39 0.30 25.67
C ASP A 19 -8.85 0.82 24.29
N ASN A 20 -9.35 2.06 24.23
CA ASN A 20 -9.72 2.73 22.98
C ASN A 20 -8.52 3.18 22.13
N VAL A 21 -7.36 3.41 22.74
CA VAL A 21 -6.12 3.85 22.05
C VAL A 21 -5.25 2.66 21.60
N ALA A 22 -5.45 1.47 22.17
CA ALA A 22 -4.62 0.27 21.98
C ALA A 22 -4.74 -0.44 20.61
N GLY A 23 -5.14 0.27 19.54
CA GLY A 23 -4.79 -0.06 18.14
C GLY A 23 -5.24 -1.42 17.54
N GLY A 24 -5.99 -2.23 18.27
CA GLY A 24 -6.60 -3.47 17.79
C GLY A 24 -8.05 -3.28 17.32
N PHE A 25 -8.72 -4.38 16.99
CA PHE A 25 -10.16 -4.38 16.65
C PHE A 25 -11.06 -4.20 17.91
N GLY A 26 -10.72 -3.28 18.83
CA GLY A 26 -11.39 -3.06 20.11
C GLY A 26 -12.87 -2.63 20.02
N GLY A 27 -13.34 -2.25 18.84
CA GLY A 27 -14.76 -1.98 18.58
C GLY A 27 -15.61 -3.21 18.20
N ILE A 28 -15.04 -4.41 18.09
CA ILE A 28 -15.74 -5.59 17.55
C ILE A 28 -15.93 -6.66 18.63
N VAL A 29 -16.94 -6.42 19.46
CA VAL A 29 -17.49 -7.44 20.37
C VAL A 29 -18.47 -8.30 19.58
N LEU A 30 -18.04 -9.50 19.17
CA LEU A 30 -18.91 -10.46 18.50
C LEU A 30 -19.96 -11.01 19.48
N GLY A 31 -21.23 -10.80 19.16
CA GLY A 31 -22.35 -11.43 19.87
C GLY A 31 -22.41 -12.94 19.63
N GLY A 32 -23.17 -13.65 20.46
CA GLY A 32 -23.41 -15.08 20.25
C GLY A 32 -24.13 -15.34 18.92
N GLY A 33 -23.48 -16.06 18.01
CA GLY A 33 -23.95 -16.23 16.63
C GLY A 33 -23.62 -15.02 15.76
N GLN A 34 -22.34 -14.59 15.76
CA GLN A 34 -21.76 -13.59 14.86
C GLN A 34 -20.34 -14.02 14.41
N THR A 35 -19.94 -13.64 13.18
CA THR A 35 -18.57 -13.79 12.61
C THR A 35 -17.96 -12.39 12.30
N LEU A 36 -16.76 -12.20 11.70
CA LEU A 36 -16.16 -10.85 11.41
C LEU A 36 -15.65 -10.61 9.96
N SER A 37 -16.06 -9.50 9.30
CA SER A 37 -15.85 -9.12 7.87
C SER A 37 -14.87 -7.99 7.57
N LEU A 38 -14.07 -8.22 6.53
CA LEU A 38 -13.37 -7.19 5.76
C LEU A 38 -13.47 -7.55 4.27
N GLY A 39 -13.37 -6.54 3.42
CA GLY A 39 -12.98 -6.69 2.03
C GLY A 39 -12.33 -5.38 1.65
N THR A 40 -11.07 -5.42 1.24
CA THR A 40 -10.36 -4.28 0.64
C THR A 40 -9.71 -4.78 -0.62
N ASP A 41 -9.66 -3.94 -1.65
CA ASP A 41 -9.03 -4.24 -2.93
C ASP A 41 -8.30 -3.00 -3.42
N SER A 42 -7.15 -3.23 -4.03
CA SER A 42 -6.26 -2.23 -4.60
C SER A 42 -5.79 -2.74 -5.95
N THR A 43 -5.84 -1.90 -6.98
CA THR A 43 -5.43 -2.27 -8.33
C THR A 43 -4.51 -1.18 -8.88
N PHE A 44 -3.33 -1.59 -9.34
CA PHE A 44 -2.34 -0.75 -9.97
C PHE A 44 -2.15 -1.19 -11.42
N GLN A 45 -2.24 -0.24 -12.35
CA GLN A 45 -2.03 -0.47 -13.78
C GLN A 45 -1.09 0.59 -14.34
N GLN A 46 -0.04 0.16 -15.03
CA GLN A 46 0.88 1.05 -15.72
C GLN A 46 1.22 0.46 -17.10
N LYS A 47 1.09 1.28 -18.14
CA LYS A 47 1.59 0.98 -19.49
C LYS A 47 2.75 1.92 -19.77
N ASN A 48 3.86 1.38 -20.23
CA ASN A 48 5.07 2.11 -20.59
C ASN A 48 5.46 1.76 -22.03
N LEU A 49 5.81 2.75 -22.83
CA LEU A 49 6.25 2.58 -24.21
C LEU A 49 7.52 3.41 -24.42
N ALA A 50 8.65 2.73 -24.59
CA ALA A 50 9.91 3.34 -24.95
C ALA A 50 10.22 3.03 -26.42
N VAL A 51 10.47 4.09 -27.20
CA VAL A 51 10.90 4.00 -28.60
C VAL A 51 12.25 4.68 -28.72
N GLY A 52 13.25 3.94 -29.16
CA GLY A 52 14.59 4.45 -29.48
C GLY A 52 14.88 4.28 -30.97
N GLN A 53 15.50 5.28 -31.59
CA GLN A 53 16.05 5.16 -32.93
C GLN A 53 17.52 5.52 -32.93
N GLN A 54 18.31 4.74 -33.68
CA GLN A 54 19.71 5.02 -33.95
C GLN A 54 19.91 5.02 -35.46
N THR A 55 20.30 6.17 -35.99
CA THR A 55 20.64 6.36 -37.41
C THR A 55 22.15 6.50 -37.56
N PHE A 56 22.71 5.85 -38.56
CA PHE A 56 24.12 5.94 -38.92
C PHE A 56 24.27 6.20 -40.43
N ALA A 57 25.39 6.83 -40.80
CA ALA A 57 25.79 7.02 -42.18
C ALA A 57 27.31 6.90 -42.30
N GLY A 58 27.79 6.24 -43.35
CA GLY A 58 29.21 6.06 -43.61
C GLY A 58 29.50 5.66 -45.07
N PRO A 59 30.75 5.33 -45.41
CA PRO A 59 31.14 5.03 -46.79
C PRO A 59 30.40 3.85 -47.45
N GLY A 60 29.78 2.97 -46.65
CA GLY A 60 28.94 1.86 -47.12
C GLY A 60 27.43 2.17 -47.21
N GLY A 61 27.02 3.43 -47.01
CA GLY A 61 25.62 3.86 -47.01
C GLY A 61 25.12 4.35 -45.65
N ALA A 62 23.81 4.59 -45.57
CA ALA A 62 23.12 5.03 -44.36
C ALA A 62 22.02 4.04 -43.97
N GLY A 63 21.73 3.93 -42.67
CA GLY A 63 20.72 3.04 -42.14
C GLY A 63 20.18 3.52 -40.79
N THR A 64 18.95 3.12 -40.48
CA THR A 64 18.28 3.41 -39.21
C THR A 64 17.84 2.09 -38.58
N THR A 65 18.19 1.88 -37.32
CA THR A 65 17.60 0.84 -36.49
C THR A 65 16.62 1.46 -35.49
N THR A 66 15.54 0.73 -35.21
CA THR A 66 14.47 1.17 -34.30
C THR A 66 14.26 0.09 -33.24
N LEU A 67 14.35 0.48 -31.98
CA LEU A 67 14.04 -0.35 -30.83
C LEU A 67 12.69 0.10 -30.26
N VAL A 68 11.76 -0.84 -30.12
CA VAL A 68 10.47 -0.62 -29.46
C VAL A 68 10.39 -1.54 -28.26
N ASN A 69 10.15 -0.96 -27.08
CA ASN A 69 9.90 -1.70 -25.85
C ASN A 69 8.55 -1.25 -25.28
N ALA A 70 7.60 -2.18 -25.25
CA ALA A 70 6.30 -1.99 -24.62
C ALA A 70 6.23 -2.87 -23.37
N GLN A 71 5.88 -2.26 -22.25
CA GLN A 71 5.74 -2.93 -20.96
C GLN A 71 4.36 -2.62 -20.37
N GLU A 72 3.67 -3.65 -19.90
CA GLU A 72 2.43 -3.54 -19.16
C GLU A 72 2.62 -4.17 -17.78
N ILE A 73 2.28 -3.41 -16.75
CA ILE A 73 2.27 -3.84 -15.35
C ILE A 73 0.82 -3.79 -14.89
N PHE A 74 0.28 -4.95 -14.54
CA PHE A 74 -0.98 -5.10 -13.83
C PHE A 74 -0.69 -5.74 -12.49
N SER A 75 -1.14 -5.11 -11.40
CA SER A 75 -1.06 -5.65 -10.05
C SER A 75 -2.40 -5.44 -9.35
N ASN A 76 -2.81 -6.45 -8.58
CA ASN A 76 -3.98 -6.39 -7.72
C ASN A 76 -3.58 -6.95 -6.35
N ALA A 77 -4.08 -6.34 -5.29
CA ALA A 77 -3.86 -6.74 -3.90
C ALA A 77 -5.14 -6.47 -3.12
N GLY A 78 -5.61 -7.44 -2.34
CA GLY A 78 -6.79 -7.29 -1.50
C GLY A 78 -6.67 -8.00 -0.15
N GLN A 79 -7.45 -7.55 0.83
CA GLN A 79 -7.46 -8.06 2.20
C GLN A 79 -8.90 -8.20 2.71
N GLY A 80 -9.33 -9.43 2.99
CA GLY A 80 -10.69 -9.74 3.42
C GLY A 80 -10.83 -10.47 4.76
N LEU A 81 -12.10 -10.74 5.13
CA LEU A 81 -12.64 -11.57 6.23
C LEU A 81 -14.20 -11.62 6.07
N PHE A 82 -14.97 -12.43 6.82
CA PHE A 82 -16.47 -12.47 6.70
C PHE A 82 -17.26 -12.33 8.02
N VAL A 83 -18.11 -11.28 8.16
CA VAL A 83 -19.11 -11.11 9.27
C VAL A 83 -20.28 -11.95 8.81
N GLY A 84 -20.65 -12.93 9.62
CA GLY A 84 -21.82 -13.78 9.45
C GLY A 84 -22.49 -14.00 10.80
N ASN A 85 -23.16 -15.14 10.95
CA ASN A 85 -23.72 -15.63 12.21
C ASN A 85 -23.20 -17.05 12.51
#